data_AF-X0UU59-F1
#
_entry.id   AF-X0UU59-F1
#
_cell.length_a   1.000
_cell.length_b   1.000
_cell.length_c   1.000
_cell.angle_alpha   90.00
_cell.angle_beta   90.00
_cell.angle_gamma   90.00
#
_symmetry.space_group_name_H-M   'P 1'
#
loop_
_entity.id
_entity.type
_entity.pdbx_description
1 polymer ?
#
loop_
_entity_poly.entity_id
_entity_poly.type
_entity_poly.pdbx_seq_one_letter_code
_entity_poly.pdbx_strand_id
1 'polypeptide(L)'
;FGQVTLNITNGGAVTVGGNLSINSQSTLNILLAGVGDPLLDVGGNAALYGALNVDLADGFALNQGDLFTLIDLTDAGGTVTGTFTGLSEGESVGNFGGLDLLISYAGGDGNDVTLSAVPEPATLTLLAVGGIAILKRKRKSCGMRRRRK
;
A
#
# COMPACT_ATOMS: atom_id res chain seq x y z
N PHE A 1 18.13 22.51 1.86
CA PHE A 1 16.66 22.35 1.93
C PHE A 1 16.39 21.20 2.89
N GLY A 2 15.60 21.46 3.93
CA GLY A 2 15.47 20.53 5.07
C GLY A 2 14.47 19.42 4.81
N GLN A 3 14.75 18.24 5.35
CA GLN A 3 13.77 17.18 5.51
C GLN A 3 12.70 17.66 6.50
N VAL A 4 11.43 17.55 6.10
CA VAL A 4 10.30 17.81 6.99
C VAL A 4 9.66 16.48 7.31
N THR A 5 9.61 16.15 8.60
CA THR A 5 8.96 14.96 9.12
C THR A 5 7.69 15.39 9.82
N LEU A 6 6.56 14.84 9.41
CA LEU A 6 5.31 14.92 10.17
C LEU A 6 5.14 13.60 10.92
N ASN A 7 5.22 13.66 12.25
CA ASN A 7 4.97 12.53 13.12
C ASN A 7 3.56 12.64 13.66
N ILE A 8 2.71 11.65 13.36
CA ILE A 8 1.36 11.57 13.93
C ILE A 8 1.31 10.34 14.83
N THR A 9 1.15 10.59 16.13
CA THR A 9 0.95 9.57 17.16
C THR A 9 -0.50 9.65 17.64
N ASN A 10 -1.14 8.50 17.84
CA ASN A 10 -2.50 8.29 18.35
C ASN A 10 -3.14 9.48 19.11
N GLY A 11 -4.34 9.88 18.70
CA GLY A 11 -5.21 10.79 19.44
C GLY A 11 -5.79 11.92 18.58
N GLY A 12 -6.91 11.64 17.92
CA GLY A 12 -7.65 12.60 17.10
C GLY A 12 -7.00 12.92 15.75
N ALA A 13 -7.82 13.22 14.75
CA ALA A 13 -7.34 13.63 13.44
C ALA A 13 -6.51 14.91 13.54
N VAL A 14 -5.36 14.95 12.86
CA VAL A 14 -4.66 16.20 12.60
C VAL A 14 -5.35 16.88 11.44
N THR A 15 -6.05 17.99 11.71
CA THR A 15 -6.73 18.74 10.66
C THR A 15 -5.76 19.66 9.91
N VAL A 16 -5.70 19.49 8.60
CA VAL A 16 -5.07 20.37 7.63
C VAL A 16 -6.19 21.09 6.87
N GLY A 17 -6.49 22.34 7.22
CA GLY A 17 -7.60 23.10 6.62
C GLY A 17 -7.43 23.50 5.15
N GLY A 18 -6.42 22.97 4.45
CA GLY A 18 -6.12 23.26 3.04
C GLY A 18 -5.37 22.10 2.40
N ASN A 19 -4.55 22.37 1.38
CA ASN A 19 -3.84 21.31 0.68
C ASN A 19 -2.73 20.68 1.54
N LEU A 20 -2.64 19.36 1.49
CA LEU A 20 -1.52 18.58 2.02
C LEU A 20 -0.51 18.29 0.89
N SER A 21 0.78 18.49 1.16
CA SER A 21 1.84 18.10 0.22
C SER A 21 2.96 17.36 0.95
N ILE A 22 3.13 16.09 0.61
CA ILE A 22 4.27 15.27 1.02
C ILE A 22 5.18 15.15 -0.20
N ASN A 23 6.16 16.05 -0.31
CA ASN A 23 7.07 16.06 -1.46
C ASN A 23 8.10 14.93 -1.38
N SER A 24 8.88 14.74 -2.45
CA SER A 24 9.86 13.64 -2.58
C SER A 24 11.01 13.63 -1.56
N GLN A 25 11.19 14.70 -0.79
CA GLN A 25 12.19 14.79 0.29
C GLN A 25 11.57 14.61 1.68
N SER A 26 10.24 14.51 1.75
CA SER A 26 9.50 14.36 3.00
C SER A 26 9.14 12.90 3.27
N THR A 27 8.98 12.58 4.55
CA THR A 27 8.49 11.28 5.01
C THR A 27 7.31 11.51 5.95
N LEU A 28 6.22 10.80 5.70
CA LEU A 28 5.08 10.70 6.61
C LEU A 28 5.31 9.47 7.50
N ASN A 29 5.44 9.69 8.81
CA ASN A 29 5.60 8.62 9.78
C ASN A 29 4.29 8.42 10.55
N ILE A 30 3.78 7.20 10.52
CA ILE A 30 2.51 6.82 11.13
C ILE A 30 2.73 5.72 12.16
N LEU A 31 2.18 5.92 13.35
CA LEU A 31 2.11 4.90 14.39
C LEU A 31 0.65 4.48 14.58
N LEU A 32 0.30 3.27 14.13
CA LEU A 32 -1.04 2.71 14.31
C LEU A 32 -1.19 2.13 15.72
N ALA A 33 -2.14 2.64 16.49
CA ALA A 33 -2.39 2.21 17.86
C ALA A 33 -3.81 1.70 18.11
N GLY A 34 -4.66 1.72 17.08
CA GLY A 34 -6.07 1.38 17.16
C GLY A 34 -6.77 1.62 15.83
N VAL A 35 -7.91 0.95 15.64
CA VAL A 35 -8.82 1.18 14.52
C VAL A 35 -9.80 2.27 14.94
N GLY A 36 -10.01 3.31 14.13
CA GLY A 36 -10.84 4.45 14.51
C GLY A 36 -10.84 5.58 13.48
N ASP A 37 -11.00 6.81 13.98
CA ASP A 37 -11.03 8.04 13.18
C ASP A 37 -9.78 8.19 12.29
N PRO A 38 -9.89 8.91 11.17
CA PRO A 38 -8.76 9.22 10.31
C PRO A 38 -7.61 9.89 11.08
N LEU A 39 -6.38 9.63 10.64
CA LEU A 39 -5.20 10.24 11.25
C LEU A 39 -4.96 11.68 10.76
N LEU A 40 -5.35 11.96 9.53
CA LEU A 40 -5.30 13.30 8.92
C LEU A 40 -6.64 13.63 8.27
N ASP A 41 -7.21 14.78 8.64
CA ASP A 41 -8.35 15.38 7.94
C ASP A 41 -7.82 16.49 7.04
N VAL A 42 -7.99 16.39 5.73
CA VAL A 42 -7.48 17.35 4.77
C VAL A 42 -8.65 18.06 4.09
N GLY A 43 -8.78 19.37 4.32
CA GLY A 43 -9.82 20.21 3.73
C GLY A 43 -9.54 20.65 2.29
N GLY A 44 -8.69 19.94 1.56
CA GLY A 44 -8.25 20.29 0.21
C GLY A 44 -7.62 19.10 -0.51
N ASN A 45 -6.72 19.36 -1.46
CA ASN A 45 -6.05 18.30 -2.21
C ASN A 45 -4.87 17.69 -1.43
N ALA A 46 -4.61 16.40 -1.63
CA ALA A 46 -3.41 15.72 -1.14
C ALA A 46 -2.47 15.37 -2.30
N ALA A 47 -1.26 15.93 -2.28
CA ALA A 47 -0.20 15.63 -3.24
C ALA A 47 0.88 14.74 -2.58
N LEU A 48 0.97 13.48 -3.01
CA LEU A 48 1.82 12.46 -2.41
C LEU A 48 2.94 12.09 -3.38
N TYR A 49 4.17 12.47 -3.02
CA TYR A 49 5.39 12.17 -3.78
C TYR A 49 6.57 11.75 -2.89
N GLY A 50 6.39 11.77 -1.56
CA GLY A 50 7.41 11.39 -0.58
C GLY A 50 7.30 9.94 -0.13
N ALA A 51 7.91 9.64 1.01
CA ALA A 51 7.89 8.31 1.60
C ALA A 51 6.81 8.19 2.68
N LEU A 52 6.31 6.98 2.90
CA LEU A 52 5.43 6.59 4.00
C LEU A 52 6.18 5.55 4.84
N ASN A 53 6.22 5.77 6.16
CA ASN A 53 6.64 4.77 7.12
C ASN A 53 5.47 4.46 8.07
N VAL A 54 5.20 3.18 8.28
CA VAL A 54 4.11 2.71 9.13
C VAL A 54 4.67 1.75 10.16
N ASP A 55 4.41 2.06 11.43
CA ASP A 55 4.74 1.22 12.57
C ASP A 55 3.49 0.97 13.42
N LEU A 56 3.52 -0.08 14.25
CA LEU A 56 2.47 -0.36 15.23
C LEU A 56 2.90 0.08 16.63
N ALA A 57 1.98 0.64 17.41
CA ALA A 57 2.22 0.95 18.80
C ALA A 57 2.46 -0.31 19.63
N ASP A 58 3.26 -0.19 20.69
CA ASP A 58 3.56 -1.31 21.58
C ASP A 58 2.28 -1.94 22.14
N GLY A 59 2.14 -3.26 21.94
CA GLY A 59 0.98 -4.03 22.39
C GLY A 59 -0.26 -3.92 21.48
N PHE A 60 -0.20 -3.14 20.39
CA PHE A 60 -1.23 -3.17 19.36
C PHE A 60 -0.99 -4.34 18.40
N ALA A 61 -2.01 -5.17 18.21
CA ALA A 61 -1.99 -6.29 17.29
C ALA A 61 -3.07 -6.09 16.22
N LEU A 62 -2.69 -6.26 14.96
CA LEU A 62 -3.62 -6.22 13.84
C LEU A 62 -4.54 -7.44 13.87
N ASN A 63 -5.79 -7.22 13.50
CA ASN A 63 -6.73 -8.27 13.15
C ASN A 63 -6.93 -8.28 11.63
N GLN A 64 -7.26 -9.46 11.10
CA GLN A 64 -7.64 -9.58 9.71
C GLN A 64 -8.86 -8.70 9.42
N GLY A 65 -8.77 -7.88 8.38
CA GLY A 65 -9.85 -6.98 7.96
C GLY A 65 -9.85 -5.63 8.67
N ASP A 66 -8.88 -5.35 9.56
CA ASP A 66 -8.70 -3.99 10.08
C ASP A 66 -8.49 -3.00 8.93
N LEU A 67 -9.18 -1.87 9.01
CA LEU A 67 -9.14 -0.79 8.02
C LEU A 67 -8.75 0.51 8.73
N PHE A 68 -7.68 1.14 8.26
CA PHE A 68 -7.19 2.41 8.79
C PHE A 68 -7.31 3.49 7.72
N THR A 69 -8.01 4.58 8.02
CA THR A 69 -7.97 5.77 7.18
C THR A 69 -6.78 6.62 7.60
N LEU A 70 -5.77 6.72 6.73
CA LEU A 70 -4.59 7.53 7.00
C LEU A 70 -4.88 9.00 6.72
N ILE A 71 -5.51 9.26 5.58
CA ILE A 71 -5.86 10.59 5.09
C ILE A 71 -7.31 10.54 4.65
N ASP A 72 -8.15 11.35 5.28
CA ASP A 72 -9.52 11.65 4.89
C ASP A 72 -9.54 12.99 4.14
N LEU A 73 -10.05 13.01 2.91
CA LEU A 73 -10.29 14.25 2.18
C LEU A 73 -11.69 14.79 2.46
N THR A 74 -11.79 15.60 3.51
CA THR A 74 -13.06 16.17 3.99
C THR A 74 -13.74 17.14 3.02
N ASP A 75 -13.03 17.64 2.00
CA ASP A 75 -13.62 18.41 0.91
C ASP A 75 -14.08 17.47 -0.20
N ALA A 76 -15.36 17.52 -0.55
CA ALA A 76 -15.94 16.71 -1.62
C ALA A 76 -15.30 16.96 -3.01
N GLY A 77 -14.62 18.10 -3.21
CA GLY A 77 -13.82 18.39 -4.40
C GLY A 77 -12.35 17.97 -4.30
N GLY A 78 -11.94 17.49 -3.13
CA GLY A 78 -10.57 17.08 -2.83
C GLY A 78 -10.15 15.87 -3.67
N THR A 79 -8.90 15.89 -4.11
CA THR A 79 -8.29 14.80 -4.87
C THR A 79 -6.94 14.40 -4.30
N VAL A 80 -6.66 13.09 -4.34
CA VAL A 80 -5.31 12.55 -4.15
C VAL A 80 -4.60 12.54 -5.49
N THR A 81 -3.41 13.12 -5.54
CA THR A 81 -2.54 13.09 -6.72
C THR A 81 -1.19 12.48 -6.36
N GLY A 82 -0.74 11.56 -7.22
CA GLY A 82 0.51 10.81 -6.99
C GLY A 82 0.30 9.65 -6.02
N THR A 83 1.41 9.06 -5.59
CA THR A 83 1.47 7.95 -4.65
C THR A 83 2.70 8.13 -3.76
N PHE A 84 2.69 7.52 -2.58
CA PHE A 84 3.94 7.37 -1.84
C PHE A 84 4.96 6.60 -2.68
N THR A 85 6.23 6.95 -2.50
CA THR A 85 7.34 6.42 -3.28
C THR A 85 7.46 4.91 -3.08
N GLY A 86 7.37 4.15 -4.18
CA GLY A 86 7.46 2.69 -4.14
C GLY A 86 6.19 1.95 -3.72
N LEU A 87 5.08 2.68 -3.51
CA LEU A 87 3.82 2.13 -3.04
C LEU A 87 2.70 2.47 -4.03
N SER A 88 2.54 1.68 -5.10
CA SER A 88 1.38 1.79 -5.98
C SER A 88 0.09 1.29 -5.30
N GLU A 89 -1.06 1.48 -5.94
CA GLU A 89 -2.35 0.95 -5.48
C GLU A 89 -2.25 -0.55 -5.18
N GLY A 90 -2.66 -0.94 -3.97
CA GLY A 90 -2.66 -2.33 -3.49
C GLY A 90 -1.30 -2.86 -3.05
N GLU A 91 -0.24 -2.06 -3.05
CA GLU A 91 1.07 -2.50 -2.56
C GLU A 91 1.10 -2.69 -1.04
N SER A 92 1.93 -3.62 -0.59
CA SER A 92 2.15 -3.85 0.84
C SER A 92 3.09 -2.78 1.40
N VAL A 93 2.63 -2.08 2.44
CA VAL A 93 3.45 -1.11 3.18
C VAL A 93 4.34 -1.79 4.23
N GLY A 94 4.08 -3.05 4.53
CA GLY A 94 4.81 -3.83 5.53
C GLY A 94 4.02 -5.05 5.98
N ASN A 95 4.74 -5.97 6.62
CA ASN A 95 4.18 -7.17 7.23
C ASN A 95 4.26 -7.08 8.75
N PHE A 96 3.14 -7.35 9.41
CA PHE A 96 3.00 -7.22 10.86
C PHE A 96 2.30 -8.47 11.42
N GLY A 97 3.10 -9.46 11.81
CA GLY A 97 2.58 -10.68 12.43
C GLY A 97 1.82 -11.60 11.48
N GLY A 98 2.21 -11.67 10.20
CA GLY A 98 1.57 -12.51 9.18
C GLY A 98 0.40 -11.85 8.45
N LEU A 99 0.14 -10.57 8.75
CA LEU A 99 -0.78 -9.71 8.02
C LEU A 99 0.01 -8.64 7.27
N ASP A 100 -0.28 -8.50 5.99
CA ASP A 100 0.19 -7.38 5.17
C ASP A 100 -0.79 -6.22 5.30
N LEU A 101 -0.25 -5.00 5.42
CA LEU A 101 -1.05 -3.79 5.27
C LEU A 101 -0.99 -3.33 3.82
N LEU A 102 -2.10 -3.40 3.10
CA LEU A 102 -2.18 -2.95 1.71
C LEU A 102 -2.72 -1.53 1.64
N ILE A 103 -2.06 -0.68 0.85
CA ILE A 103 -2.48 0.70 0.65
C ILE A 103 -3.53 0.85 -0.46
N SER A 104 -4.49 1.74 -0.26
CA SER A 104 -5.38 2.23 -1.31
C SER A 104 -5.40 3.76 -1.32
N TYR A 105 -5.37 4.35 -2.51
CA TYR A 105 -5.51 5.80 -2.74
C TYR A 105 -6.90 6.19 -3.23
N ALA A 106 -7.83 5.23 -3.24
CA ALA A 106 -9.24 5.41 -3.57
C ALA A 106 -10.13 4.75 -2.50
N GLY A 107 -9.65 4.73 -1.26
CA GLY A 107 -10.34 4.15 -0.12
C GLY A 107 -11.45 5.04 0.41
N GLY A 108 -12.12 4.57 1.48
CA GLY A 108 -13.16 5.33 2.16
C GLY A 108 -14.36 5.64 1.26
N ASP A 109 -14.62 6.92 1.03
CA ASP A 109 -15.70 7.37 0.12
C ASP A 109 -15.28 7.44 -1.37
N GLY A 110 -14.02 7.12 -1.67
CA GLY A 110 -13.47 7.01 -3.02
C GLY A 110 -12.30 7.95 -3.32
N ASN A 111 -11.94 8.86 -2.40
CA ASN A 111 -10.78 9.74 -2.53
C ASN A 111 -9.83 9.67 -1.32
N ASP A 112 -10.05 8.77 -0.37
CA ASP A 112 -9.23 8.66 0.83
C ASP A 112 -8.00 7.75 0.63
N VAL A 113 -7.01 7.94 1.51
CA VAL A 113 -5.86 7.02 1.60
C VAL A 113 -6.05 6.09 2.79
N THR A 114 -6.16 4.80 2.52
CA THR A 114 -6.43 3.78 3.54
C THR A 114 -5.40 2.65 3.54
N LEU A 115 -5.28 1.96 4.68
CA LEU A 115 -4.56 0.70 4.81
C LEU A 115 -5.53 -0.41 5.23
N SER A 116 -5.43 -1.57 4.59
CA SER A 116 -6.23 -2.75 4.93
C SER A 116 -5.33 -3.92 5.34
N ALA A 117 -5.66 -4.55 6.47
CA ALA A 117 -4.93 -5.71 6.98
C ALA A 117 -5.45 -7.00 6.33
N VAL A 118 -4.62 -7.63 5.51
CA VAL A 118 -4.94 -8.88 4.81
C VAL A 118 -3.92 -9.97 5.15
N PRO A 119 -4.30 -11.27 5.14
CA PRO A 119 -3.31 -12.34 5.26
C PRO A 119 -2.31 -12.28 4.12
N GLU A 120 -1.04 -12.56 4.42
CA GLU A 120 -0.02 -12.71 3.39
C GLU A 120 -0.53 -13.64 2.25
N PRO A 121 -0.55 -13.18 0.99
CA PRO A 121 -0.96 -14.03 -0.10
C PRO A 121 0.08 -15.15 -0.26
N ALA A 122 -0.34 -16.40 -0.03
CA ALA A 122 0.48 -17.61 -0.21
C ALA A 122 1.01 -17.82 -1.66
N THR A 123 0.75 -16.89 -2.58
CA THR A 123 0.93 -17.01 -4.02
C THR A 123 2.40 -17.05 -4.46
N LEU A 124 3.34 -16.49 -3.68
CA LEU A 124 4.78 -16.66 -3.95
C LEU A 124 5.23 -18.13 -3.81
N THR A 125 4.59 -18.91 -2.93
CA THR A 125 4.91 -20.35 -2.80
C THR A 125 4.41 -21.16 -4.01
N LEU A 126 3.29 -20.77 -4.61
CA LEU A 126 2.69 -21.50 -5.73
C LEU A 126 3.45 -21.28 -7.05
N LEU A 127 4.03 -20.09 -7.26
CA LEU A 127 4.81 -19.78 -8.46
C LEU A 127 6.11 -20.59 -8.54
N ALA A 128 6.73 -20.89 -7.39
CA ALA A 128 7.91 -21.75 -7.32
C ALA A 128 7.62 -23.22 -7.67
N VAL A 129 6.42 -23.72 -7.35
CA VAL A 129 6.00 -25.08 -7.67
C VAL A 129 5.57 -25.21 -9.15
N GLY A 130 4.92 -24.19 -9.72
CA GLY A 130 4.50 -24.17 -11.12
C GLY A 130 5.66 -24.09 -12.14
N GLY A 131 6.75 -23.40 -11.79
CA GLY A 131 7.92 -23.24 -12.67
C GLY A 131 8.71 -24.53 -12.94
N ILE A 132 8.75 -25.46 -11.97
CA ILE A 132 9.49 -26.73 -12.10
C ILE A 132 8.82 -27.69 -13.09
N ALA A 133 7.48 -27.67 -13.19
CA ALA A 133 6.73 -28.60 -14.05
C ALA A 133 6.89 -28.31 -15.56
N ILE A 134 7.17 -27.06 -15.95
CA ILE A 134 7.21 -26.63 -17.36
C ILE A 134 8.53 -27.02 -18.05
N LEU A 135 9.63 -27.20 -17.29
CA LEU A 135 10.95 -27.50 -17.87
C LEU A 135 11.12 -28.94 -18.41
N LYS A 136 10.17 -29.85 -18.15
CA LYS A 136 10.28 -31.25 -18.63
C LYS A 136 9.67 -31.52 -20.02
N ARG A 137 8.98 -30.56 -20.66
CA ARG A 137 8.14 -30.86 -21.85
C ARG A 137 8.79 -30.66 -23.23
N LYS A 138 10.03 -30.17 -23.35
CA LYS A 138 10.63 -29.84 -24.66
C LYS A 138 11.84 -30.68 -25.05
N ARG A 139 11.67 -31.99 -25.32
CA ARG A 139 12.57 -32.72 -26.24
C ARG A 139 11.93 -34.00 -26.80
N LYS A 140 11.16 -33.92 -27.91
CA LYS A 140 11.12 -34.92 -29.01
C LYS A 140 10.54 -34.28 -30.27
N SER A 141 11.39 -33.86 -31.21
CA SER A 141 10.96 -33.50 -32.57
C SER A 141 11.52 -34.55 -33.53
N CYS A 142 10.62 -35.29 -34.18
CA CYS A 142 10.93 -36.36 -35.13
C CYS A 142 11.10 -35.74 -36.52
N GLY A 143 12.30 -35.86 -37.10
CA GLY A 143 12.66 -35.28 -38.39
C GLY A 143 11.90 -35.93 -39.56
N MET A 144 11.12 -35.12 -40.27
CA MET A 144 10.36 -35.50 -41.46
C MET A 144 11.27 -35.64 -42.68
N ARG A 145 11.36 -36.85 -43.22
CA ARG A 145 12.26 -37.25 -44.31
C ARG A 145 11.56 -37.05 -45.66
N ARG A 146 12.00 -36.06 -46.45
CA ARG A 146 11.58 -35.86 -47.87
C ARG A 146 12.15 -36.98 -48.76
N ARG A 147 11.35 -37.53 -49.68
CA ARG A 147 11.82 -37.98 -51.01
C ARG A 147 10.71 -37.88 -52.05
N ARG A 148 10.98 -37.12 -53.11
CA ARG A 148 10.20 -37.04 -54.37
C ARG A 148 10.47 -38.29 -55.22
N LYS A 149 9.47 -38.72 -55.98
CA LYS A 149 9.58 -38.98 -57.42
C LYS A 149 8.28 -38.55 -58.08
#